data_AF-A0A378TL93-F1
#
_entry.id   AF-A0A378TL93-F1
#
_cell.length_a   1.000
_cell.length_b   1.000
_cell.length_c   1.000
_cell.angle_alpha   90.00
_cell.angle_beta   90.00
_cell.angle_gamma   90.00
#
_symmetry.space_group_name_H-M   'P 1'
#
loop_
_entity.id
_entity.type
_entity.pdbx_description
1 polymer ?
#
loop_
_entity_poly.entity_id
_entity_poly.type
_entity_poly.pdbx_seq_one_letter_code
_entity_poly.pdbx_strand_id
1 'polypeptide(L)'
;MAKLTVAIIAFAAALPFGPVANAEPSSSCDANYSGPCVPVDSDVDCAGGSGNGPSYVQGPVRVVGSDIYGLDRDGDGIGCDS
;
A
#
# COMPACT_ATOMS: atom_id res chain seq x y z
N MET A 1 -26.81 62.18 -5.32
CA MET A 1 -26.31 62.27 -3.92
C MET A 1 -27.16 61.28 -3.13
N ALA A 2 -26.70 60.22 -2.49
CA ALA A 2 -25.42 59.95 -1.86
C ALA A 2 -24.86 58.57 -2.26
N LYS A 3 -23.54 58.47 -2.22
CA LYS A 3 -22.76 57.21 -2.27
C LYS A 3 -23.20 56.33 -1.10
N LEU A 4 -23.51 55.06 -1.35
CA LEU A 4 -23.50 54.05 -0.30
C LEU A 4 -22.36 53.07 -0.54
N THR A 5 -21.60 52.92 0.52
CA THR A 5 -20.28 52.36 0.64
C THR A 5 -20.31 50.84 0.55
N VAL A 6 -19.19 50.30 0.05
CA VAL A 6 -18.79 48.90 0.05
C VAL A 6 -19.05 48.21 1.40
N ALA A 7 -19.61 47.01 1.36
CA ALA A 7 -19.38 45.99 2.38
C ALA A 7 -19.12 44.64 1.69
N ILE A 8 -17.83 44.34 1.56
CA ILE A 8 -17.30 43.02 1.21
C ILE A 8 -17.69 42.09 2.35
N ILE A 9 -18.59 41.14 2.11
CA ILE A 9 -18.80 40.03 3.04
C ILE A 9 -18.07 38.82 2.47
N ALA A 10 -16.79 38.75 2.80
CA ALA A 10 -16.01 37.54 2.66
C ALA A 10 -16.51 36.54 3.71
N PHE A 11 -17.24 35.51 3.29
CA PHE A 11 -17.36 34.28 4.06
C PHE A 11 -16.69 33.17 3.26
N ALA A 12 -15.38 33.06 3.47
CA ALA A 12 -14.64 31.86 3.13
C ALA A 12 -15.21 30.72 3.99
N ALA A 13 -16.06 29.89 3.40
CA ALA A 13 -16.46 28.63 3.99
C ALA A 13 -15.23 27.71 4.00
N ALA A 14 -14.48 27.75 5.09
CA ALA A 14 -13.41 26.82 5.37
C ALA A 14 -14.02 25.41 5.55
N LEU A 15 -13.92 24.59 4.52
CA LEU A 15 -14.08 23.14 4.65
C LEU A 15 -12.93 22.66 5.54
N PRO A 16 -13.18 22.01 6.69
CA PRO A 16 -12.12 21.34 7.41
C PRO A 16 -11.74 20.10 6.60
N PHE A 17 -10.79 20.25 5.67
CA PHE A 17 -9.98 19.14 5.23
C PHE A 17 -9.17 18.71 6.45
N GLY A 18 -9.77 17.86 7.28
CA GLY A 18 -9.02 17.12 8.29
C GLY A 18 -7.90 16.37 7.57
N PRO A 19 -6.73 16.18 8.21
CA PRO A 19 -5.72 15.31 7.64
C PRO A 19 -6.39 13.95 7.43
N VAL A 20 -6.43 13.49 6.17
CA VAL A 20 -6.54 12.06 5.89
C VAL A 20 -5.35 11.47 6.65
N ALA A 21 -5.64 10.82 7.79
CA ALA A 21 -4.66 9.97 8.41
C ALA A 21 -4.33 8.93 7.34
N ASN A 22 -3.17 9.10 6.70
CA ASN A 22 -2.56 8.02 5.96
C ASN A 22 -2.30 6.99 7.05
N ALA A 23 -3.24 6.05 7.20
CA ALA A 23 -2.95 4.83 7.91
C ALA A 23 -1.91 4.14 7.03
N GLU A 24 -0.65 4.50 7.25
CA GLU A 24 0.47 3.69 6.79
C GLU A 24 0.12 2.30 7.33
N PRO A 25 -0.16 1.30 6.48
CA PRO A 25 -0.20 -0.06 6.97
C PRO A 25 1.14 -0.22 7.69
N SER A 26 1.07 -0.51 8.99
CA SER A 26 2.24 -0.86 9.76
C SER A 26 2.63 -2.23 9.24
N SER A 27 3.29 -2.25 8.08
CA SER A 27 3.59 -3.46 7.33
C SER A 27 4.71 -4.19 8.06
N SER A 28 4.35 -4.88 9.15
CA SER A 28 5.11 -6.02 9.61
C SER A 28 5.22 -6.97 8.43
N CYS A 29 6.44 -7.41 8.11
CA CYS A 29 6.62 -8.42 7.07
C CYS A 29 5.88 -9.70 7.46
N ASP A 30 5.30 -10.39 6.48
CA ASP A 30 4.62 -11.65 6.71
C ASP A 30 5.61 -12.71 7.21
N ALA A 31 5.28 -13.34 8.35
CA ALA A 31 6.18 -14.26 9.05
C ALA A 31 6.33 -15.63 8.35
N ASN A 32 5.49 -15.93 7.34
CA ASN A 32 5.65 -17.14 6.54
C ASN A 32 6.81 -17.04 5.56
N TYR A 33 7.40 -15.85 5.39
CA TYR A 33 8.47 -15.59 4.46
C TYR A 33 9.69 -15.01 5.18
N SER A 34 10.87 -15.23 4.60
CA SER A 34 12.14 -14.66 5.06
C SER A 34 12.94 -14.11 3.88
N GLY A 35 13.91 -13.25 4.19
CA GLY A 35 14.64 -12.50 3.17
C GLY A 35 14.00 -11.12 2.95
N PRO A 36 13.67 -10.73 1.71
CA PRO A 36 12.92 -9.52 1.43
C PRO A 36 11.60 -9.47 2.22
N CYS A 37 11.22 -8.27 2.63
CA CYS A 37 9.99 -8.05 3.37
C CYS A 37 8.78 -8.31 2.45
N VAL A 38 8.02 -9.37 2.72
CA VAL A 38 6.73 -9.61 2.09
C VAL A 38 5.68 -8.79 2.86
N PRO A 39 5.02 -7.79 2.25
CA PRO A 39 3.98 -7.01 2.93
C PRO A 39 2.78 -7.90 3.30
N VAL A 40 2.10 -7.57 4.39
CA VAL A 40 0.85 -8.25 4.78
C VAL A 40 -0.32 -7.53 4.10
N ASP A 41 -0.84 -8.14 3.04
CA ASP A 41 -1.96 -7.64 2.24
C ASP A 41 -2.91 -8.80 1.85
N SER A 42 -3.98 -8.52 1.11
CA SER A 42 -4.91 -9.55 0.63
C SER A 42 -4.30 -10.46 -0.45
N ASP A 43 -3.34 -9.92 -1.20
CA ASP A 43 -2.59 -10.61 -2.24
C ASP A 43 -1.25 -9.90 -2.44
N VAL A 44 -0.19 -10.68 -2.70
CA VAL A 44 1.15 -10.15 -2.92
C VAL A 44 1.73 -10.88 -4.11
N ASP A 45 2.22 -10.11 -5.07
CA ASP A 45 2.78 -10.64 -6.31
C ASP A 45 4.30 -10.45 -6.40
N CYS A 46 4.94 -11.25 -7.24
CA CYS A 46 6.33 -11.02 -7.62
C CYS A 46 6.45 -9.78 -8.51
N ALA A 47 7.31 -8.83 -8.11
CA ALA A 47 7.60 -7.65 -8.90
C ALA A 47 8.18 -8.05 -10.27
N GLY A 48 7.65 -7.47 -11.35
CA GLY A 48 8.03 -7.81 -12.73
C GLY A 48 7.26 -8.99 -13.34
N GLY A 49 6.42 -9.66 -12.54
CA GLY A 49 5.51 -10.70 -13.01
C GLY A 49 4.23 -10.15 -13.67
N SER A 50 3.32 -11.06 -14.00
CA SER A 50 1.97 -10.75 -14.56
C SER A 50 0.89 -10.53 -13.49
N GLY A 51 1.29 -10.48 -12.22
CA GLY A 51 0.39 -10.25 -11.10
C GLY A 51 -0.36 -8.92 -11.17
N ASN A 52 -1.46 -8.83 -10.44
CA ASN A 52 -2.34 -7.66 -10.42
C ASN A 52 -2.85 -7.35 -8.99
N GLY A 53 -2.21 -7.94 -7.98
CA GLY A 53 -2.48 -7.75 -6.58
C GLY A 53 -2.18 -6.32 -6.12
N PRO A 54 -2.65 -5.96 -4.92
CA PRO A 54 -2.45 -4.64 -4.33
C PRO A 54 -0.99 -4.36 -3.94
N SER A 55 -0.18 -5.41 -3.76
CA SER A 55 1.19 -5.33 -3.26
C SER A 55 2.15 -6.23 -4.04
N TYR A 56 3.44 -5.86 -4.07
CA TYR A 56 4.48 -6.61 -4.77
C TYR A 56 5.75 -6.73 -3.91
N VAL A 57 6.47 -7.84 -4.07
CA VAL A 57 7.79 -8.06 -3.46
C VAL A 57 8.86 -8.27 -4.53
N GLN A 58 10.04 -7.70 -4.31
CA GLN A 58 11.23 -8.02 -5.11
C GLN A 58 11.91 -9.24 -4.50
N GLY A 59 11.93 -10.34 -5.25
CA GLY A 59 12.54 -11.61 -4.83
C GLY A 59 14.06 -11.66 -4.96
N PRO A 60 14.67 -12.81 -4.61
CA PRO A 60 13.98 -14.02 -4.16
C PRO A 60 13.55 -13.93 -2.68
N VAL A 61 12.38 -14.48 -2.37
CA VAL A 61 11.89 -14.69 -1.00
C VAL A 61 11.99 -16.16 -0.64
N ARG A 62 12.20 -16.48 0.64
CA ARG A 62 12.22 -17.87 1.10
C ARG A 62 10.99 -18.19 1.92
N VAL A 63 10.25 -19.21 1.52
CA VAL A 63 9.09 -19.72 2.27
C VAL A 63 9.60 -20.47 3.50
N VAL A 64 9.21 -20.01 4.68
CA VAL A 64 9.55 -20.63 5.98
C VAL A 64 8.33 -21.18 6.72
N GLY A 65 7.13 -20.73 6.33
CA GLY A 65 5.84 -21.21 6.84
C GLY A 65 4.98 -21.76 5.71
N SER A 66 3.79 -21.17 5.52
CA SER A 66 2.90 -21.49 4.40
C SER A 66 2.99 -20.43 3.29
N ASP A 67 3.04 -20.87 2.04
CA ASP A 67 2.98 -19.95 0.89
C ASP A 67 1.55 -19.45 0.66
N ILE A 68 1.10 -18.52 1.50
CA ILE A 68 -0.27 -17.99 1.48
C ILE A 68 -0.56 -17.10 0.26
N TYR A 69 0.48 -16.55 -0.37
CA TYR A 69 0.37 -15.67 -1.54
C TYR A 69 0.74 -16.38 -2.86
N GLY A 70 1.16 -17.65 -2.82
CA GLY A 70 1.51 -18.40 -4.03
C GLY A 70 2.75 -17.85 -4.75
N LEU A 71 3.72 -17.34 -3.99
CA LEU A 71 4.98 -16.77 -4.53
C LEU A 71 5.94 -17.85 -5.02
N ASP A 72 5.85 -19.07 -4.47
CA ASP A 72 6.66 -20.25 -4.78
C ASP A 72 5.79 -21.25 -5.58
N ARG A 73 5.67 -20.99 -6.89
CA ARG A 73 4.72 -21.71 -7.75
C ARG A 73 5.15 -23.13 -8.09
N ASP A 74 6.44 -23.42 -8.07
CA ASP A 74 7.00 -24.73 -8.35
C ASP A 74 7.30 -25.54 -7.07
N GLY A 75 7.29 -24.89 -5.91
CA GLY A 75 7.28 -25.54 -4.60
C GLY A 75 8.67 -25.95 -4.12
N ASP A 76 9.71 -25.22 -4.53
CA ASP A 76 11.10 -25.50 -4.15
C ASP A 76 11.53 -24.80 -2.84
N GLY A 77 10.65 -23.96 -2.29
CA GLY A 77 10.83 -23.16 -1.08
C GLY A 77 11.35 -21.74 -1.34
N ILE A 78 11.54 -21.34 -2.59
CA ILE A 78 12.03 -20.04 -3.02
C ILE A 78 11.01 -19.39 -3.96
N GLY A 79 10.41 -18.29 -3.51
CA GLY A 79 9.47 -17.51 -4.32
C GLY A 79 10.14 -16.36 -5.07
N CYS A 80 9.54 -15.95 -6.18
CA CYS A 80 9.99 -14.81 -7.00
C CYS A 80 11.48 -14.88 -7.41
N ASP A 81 11.94 -16.07 -7.77
CA ASP A 81 13.30 -16.36 -8.20
C ASP A 81 13.51 -16.23 -9.73
N SER A 82 12.44 -15.96 -10.46
CA SER A 82 12.33 -16.03 -11.93
C SER A 82 12.09 -14.68 -12.62
#